data_AF-D9QL89-F1
#
_entry.id   AF-D9QL89-F1
#
_cell.length_a   1.000
_cell.length_b   1.000
_cell.length_c   1.000
_cell.angle_alpha   90.00
_cell.angle_beta   90.00
_cell.angle_gamma   90.00
#
_symmetry.space_group_name_H-M   'P 1'
#
loop_
_entity.id
_entity.type
_entity.pdbx_description
1 polymer ?
#
loop_
_entity_poly.entity_id
_entity_poly.type
_entity_poly.pdbx_seq_one_letter_code
_entity_poly.pdbx_strand_id
1 'polypeptide(L)' 'MADAELERFRATRATAIHRLDLIARGAQISYEDGTPIDMASEKARLEQVVTDMDRRIARAEMMAAAPTGLPN' A
#
# COMPACT_ATOMS: atom_id res chain seq x y z
N MET A 1 7.16 -17.49 4.49
CA MET A 1 5.85 -17.15 3.89
C MET A 1 5.32 -15.83 4.44
N ALA A 2 5.27 -15.65 5.77
CA ALA A 2 4.91 -14.37 6.40
C ALA A 2 5.84 -13.21 5.98
N ASP A 3 7.15 -13.44 5.91
CA ASP A 3 8.12 -12.40 5.49
C ASP A 3 7.90 -11.94 4.05
N ALA A 4 7.64 -12.87 3.14
CA ALA A 4 7.36 -12.56 1.73
C ALA A 4 6.00 -11.85 1.56
N GLU A 5 5.03 -12.09 2.44
CA GLU A 5 3.78 -11.34 2.45
C GLU A 5 3.96 -9.92 3.00
N LEU A 6 4.71 -9.78 4.09
CA LEU A 6 5.08 -8.48 4.65
C LEU A 6 5.85 -7.62 3.64
N GLU A 7 6.82 -8.21 2.93
CA GLU A 7 7.56 -7.54 1.86
C GLU A 7 6.62 -7.06 0.74
N ARG A 8 5.68 -7.91 0.31
CA ARG A 8 4.66 -7.53 -0.68
C ARG A 8 3.80 -6.36 -0.21
N PHE A 9 3.34 -6.35 1.04
CA PHE A 9 2.58 -5.21 1.59
C PHE A 9 3.40 -3.93 1.60
N ARG A 10 4.68 -4.00 2.00
CA ARG A 10 5.59 -2.83 1.95
C ARG A 10 5.79 -2.32 0.53
N ALA A 11 5.99 -3.21 -0.44
CA ALA A 11 6.17 -2.84 -1.85
C ALA A 11 4.91 -2.16 -2.42
N THR A 12 3.72 -2.70 -2.13
CA THR A 12 2.45 -2.08 -2.53
C THR A 12 2.28 -0.70 -1.91
N ARG A 13 2.55 -0.56 -0.61
CA ARG A 13 2.50 0.73 0.10
C ARG A 13 3.46 1.75 -0.50
N ALA A 14 4.71 1.38 -0.73
CA ALA A 14 5.73 2.26 -1.28
C ALA A 14 5.34 2.75 -2.68
N THR A 15 4.78 1.86 -3.51
CA THR A 15 4.27 2.21 -4.84
C THR A 15 3.12 3.22 -4.75
N ALA A 16 2.17 3.03 -3.82
CA ALA A 16 1.06 3.97 -3.63
C ALA A 16 1.55 5.35 -3.18
N ILE A 17 2.50 5.41 -2.24
CA ILE A 17 3.13 6.67 -1.80
C ILE A 17 3.85 7.36 -2.94
N HIS A 18 4.62 6.62 -3.74
CA HIS A 18 5.29 7.19 -4.90
C HIS A 18 4.31 7.79 -5.90
N ARG A 19 3.19 7.11 -6.17
CA ARG A 19 2.13 7.67 -7.03
C ARG A 19 1.49 8.92 -6.45
N LEU A 20 1.24 8.97 -5.14
CA LEU A 20 0.74 10.17 -4.48
C LEU A 20 1.71 11.34 -4.62
N ASP A 21 3.02 11.12 -4.50
CA ASP A 21 4.05 12.14 -4.74
C ASP A 21 4.02 12.63 -6.20
N LEU A 22 3.91 11.73 -7.17
CA LEU A 22 3.78 12.12 -8.58
C LEU A 22 2.53 12.98 -8.83
N ILE A 23 1.39 12.60 -8.26
CA ILE A 23 0.15 13.39 -8.35
C ILE A 23 0.34 14.77 -7.71
N ALA A 24 0.99 14.84 -6.55
CA ALA A 24 1.29 16.10 -5.87
C ALA A 24 2.20 17.02 -6.72
N ARG A 25 3.05 16.45 -7.57
CA ARG A 25 3.90 17.16 -8.54
C ARG A 25 3.18 17.51 -9.85
N GLY A 26 1.90 17.18 -9.98
CA GLY A 26 1.10 17.50 -11.16
C GLY A 26 1.09 16.42 -12.24
N ALA A 27 1.52 15.19 -11.94
CA ALA A 27 1.35 14.08 -12.87
C ALA A 27 -0.13 13.82 -13.15
N GLN A 28 -0.45 13.56 -14.42
CA GLN A 28 -1.77 13.11 -14.86
C GLN A 28 -1.72 11.65 -15.27
N ILE A 29 -2.81 10.92 -15.00
CA ILE A 29 -2.97 9.53 -15.40
C ILE A 29 -4.18 9.46 -16.32
N SER A 30 -4.01 8.72 -17.42
CA SER A 30 -5.09 8.40 -18.34
C SER A 30 -5.26 6.89 -18.42
N TYR A 31 -6.46 6.44 -18.74
CA TYR A 31 -6.71 5.07 -19.19
C TYR A 31 -5.99 4.82 -20.52
N GLU A 32 -5.90 3.56 -20.94
CA GLU A 32 -5.22 3.16 -22.19
C GLU A 32 -5.84 3.80 -23.44
N ASP A 33 -7.13 4.12 -23.38
CA ASP A 33 -7.86 4.82 -24.45
C ASP A 33 -7.66 6.35 -24.44
N GLY A 34 -6.83 6.87 -23.53
CA GLY A 34 -6.55 8.29 -23.37
C GLY A 34 -7.56 9.04 -22.50
N THR A 35 -8.63 8.38 -22.03
CA THR A 35 -9.61 9.00 -21.13
C THR A 35 -8.92 9.44 -19.83
N PRO A 36 -9.02 10.71 -19.42
CA PRO A 36 -8.37 11.20 -18.21
C PRO A 36 -9.02 10.57 -16.97
N ILE A 37 -8.20 10.17 -16.00
CA ILE A 37 -8.67 9.75 -14.69
C ILE A 37 -9.01 10.98 -13.85
N ASP A 38 -10.08 10.90 -13.05
CA ASP A 38 -10.32 11.89 -11.99
C ASP A 38 -9.21 11.78 -10.94
N MET A 39 -8.27 12.73 -10.99
CA MET A 39 -7.10 12.75 -10.12
C MET A 39 -7.46 12.92 -8.65
N ALA A 40 -8.59 13.56 -8.32
CA ALA A 40 -9.04 13.70 -6.93
C ALA A 40 -9.51 12.35 -6.38
N SER A 41 -10.33 11.63 -7.16
CA SER A 41 -10.75 10.27 -6.84
C SER A 41 -9.58 9.29 -6.77
N GLU A 42 -8.62 9.39 -7.70
CA GLU A 42 -7.43 8.52 -7.69
C GLU A 42 -6.53 8.79 -6.49
N LYS A 43 -6.34 10.05 -6.11
CA LYS A 43 -5.62 10.40 -4.88
C LYS A 43 -6.30 9.79 -3.66
N ALA A 44 -7.62 9.97 -3.51
CA ALA A 44 -8.37 9.42 -2.39
C ALA A 44 -8.28 7.88 -2.33
N ARG A 45 -8.34 7.21 -3.49
CA ARG A 45 -8.14 5.75 -3.59
C ARG A 45 -6.73 5.34 -3.12
N LEU A 46 -5.69 6.05 -3.55
CA LEU A 46 -4.31 5.75 -3.15
C LEU A 46 -4.08 5.97 -1.65
N GLU A 47 -4.67 7.02 -1.06
CA GLU A 47 -4.63 7.26 0.40
C GLU A 47 -5.29 6.12 1.19
N GLN A 48 -6.41 5.58 0.69
CA GLN A 48 -7.06 4.41 1.27
C GLN A 48 -6.18 3.17 1.17
N VAL A 49 -5.50 2.95 0.04
CA VAL A 49 -4.55 1.85 -0.13
C VAL A 49 -3.41 1.94 0.87
N VAL A 50 -2.82 3.12 1.07
CA VAL A 50 -1.76 3.32 2.08
C VAL A 50 -2.27 2.97 3.48
N THR A 51 -3.43 3.49 3.85
CA THR A 51 -4.04 3.25 5.17
C THR A 51 -4.33 1.76 5.40
N ASP A 52 -4.82 1.05 4.39
CA ASP A 52 -5.07 -0.39 4.49
C ASP A 52 -3.76 -1.18 4.60
N MET A 53 -2.75 -0.85 3.79
CA MET A 53 -1.44 -1.50 3.86
C MET A 53 -0.75 -1.25 5.20
N ASP A 54 -0.84 -0.05 5.78
CA ASP A 54 -0.32 0.25 7.12
C ASP A 54 -0.92 -0.68 8.18
N ARG A 55 -2.25 -0.89 8.14
CA ARG A 55 -2.93 -1.82 9.07
C ARG A 55 -2.47 -3.27 8.88
N ARG A 56 -2.29 -3.71 7.63
CA ARG A 56 -1.86 -5.08 7.32
C ARG A 56 -0.41 -5.33 7.72
N ILE A 57 0.48 -4.37 7.46
CA ILE A 57 1.88 -4.40 7.88
C ILE A 57 1.97 -4.51 9.40
N ALA A 58 1.27 -3.63 10.14
CA ALA A 58 1.30 -3.67 11.61
C ALA A 58 0.83 -5.03 12.15
N ARG A 59 -0.26 -5.60 11.60
CA ARG A 59 -0.73 -6.93 11.99
C ARG A 59 0.28 -8.03 11.68
N ALA A 60 0.87 -8.01 10.48
CA ALA A 60 1.87 -8.99 10.07
C ALA A 60 3.14 -8.92 10.93
N GLU A 61 3.60 -7.72 11.27
CA GLU A 61 4.73 -7.49 12.18
C GLU A 61 4.42 -8.02 13.58
N MET A 62 3.22 -7.77 14.12
CA MET A 62 2.80 -8.33 15.41
C MET A 62 2.77 -9.86 15.40
N MET A 63 2.29 -10.47 14.32
CA MET A 63 2.24 -11.93 14.18
C MET A 63 3.64 -12.54 14.02
N ALA A 64 4.56 -11.85 13.35
CA ALA A 64 5.96 -12.28 13.24
C ALA A 64 6.72 -12.13 14.58
N ALA A 65 6.34 -11.16 15.42
CA ALA A 65 6.95 -10.91 16.72
C ALA A 65 6.37 -11.77 17.86
N ALA A 66 5.23 -12.43 17.65
CA ALA A 66 4.63 -13.32 18.64
C ALA A 66 5.49 -14.58 18.80
N PRO A 67 6.00 -14.91 20.01
CA PRO A 67 6.73 -16.15 20.21
C PRO A 67 5.80 -17.34 20.01
N THR A 68 6.15 -18.22 19.08
CA THR A 68 5.59 -19.58 18.96
C THR A 68 6.03 -20.40 20.19
N GLY A 69 5.45 -20.09 21.35
CA GLY A 69 5.69 -20.79 22.61
C GLY A 69 4.46 -21.56 23.03
N LEU A 70 4.39 -22.85 22.68
CA LEU A 70 3.60 -23.80 23.45
C LEU A 70 4.40 -24.11 24.74
N PRO A 71 3.86 -23.88 25.94
CA PRO A 71 4.43 -24.50 27.14
C PRO A 71 4.19 -26.02 27.07
N ASN A 72 5.23 -26.77 27.46
CA ASN A 72 5.34 -28.23 27.46
C ASN A 72 4.09 -28.97 27.94
#